data_AF-A0A8C9WJ88-F1
#
_entry.id   AF-A0A8C9WJ88-F1
#
_cell.length_a   1.000
_cell.length_b   1.000
_cell.length_c   1.000
_cell.angle_alpha   90.00
_cell.angle_beta   90.00
_cell.angle_gamma   90.00
#
_symmetry.space_group_name_H-M   'P 1'
#
loop_
_entity.id
_entity.type
_entity.pdbx_description
1 polymer ?
#
loop_
_entity_poly.entity_id
_entity_poly.type
_entity_poly.pdbx_seq_one_letter_code
_entity_poly.pdbx_strand_id
1 'polypeptide(L)'
;MKAFVTYFTVKDHFTMHCAIYSQESLCNPVIPNFKHGYNGIFAEACLLEQHQFLSPELNTHWYWDVSKRMSLPMDIRLPPELLKKLQTECSPPSKPLSRMSRRASLSDIGFGKLETYVKLGKLGEGTYATVFKGRSKLTENLVALKEIRLEHEEGAPCTAIREVSLLKNLKHANIVTLHDIIHTDRSLTLVFEYLDSDLKHYLDNCGNLMSMHNVKIFMFQLLRGLSYCHKRKILHRDLKPQNLLINDKGELKLADFGLARAKSVPTKTYSNEVVTLWYRPPDVLLGSTEYSTPIDMWGVGCILFEMATGRPMFPGSTVKEELHLIFRLMGTPTEETWPGITTSEEFRSYLFPQYRAQPLINHVPRLDTEGLDLLSSLLLYETRERISAEASLRHPYFKSLGEQIHTLPDTSSVFSLREVQLQKDPGHRASVFQQAGRALQPLNFPPALEHNEYLPGIISGRTGENVL
;
A
#
# COMPACT_ATOMS: atom_id res chain seq x y z
N MET A 1 -5.75 -6.20 10.71
CA MET A 1 -4.78 -7.27 11.08
C MET A 1 -4.30 -8.06 9.87
N LYS A 2 -5.16 -8.40 8.89
CA LYS A 2 -4.77 -9.16 7.68
C LYS A 2 -4.18 -8.31 6.52
N ALA A 3 -4.45 -7.00 6.48
CA ALA A 3 -3.95 -6.13 5.42
C ALA A 3 -2.42 -6.12 5.29
N PHE A 4 -1.76 -5.95 6.43
CA PHE A 4 -0.30 -6.03 6.51
C PHE A 4 0.25 -7.46 6.37
N VAL A 5 -0.58 -8.51 6.51
CA VAL A 5 -0.18 -9.89 6.18
C VAL A 5 0.06 -9.91 4.68
N THR A 6 -0.99 -9.64 3.89
CA THR A 6 -0.93 -9.77 2.43
C THR A 6 -0.01 -8.74 1.77
N TYR A 7 0.13 -7.55 2.35
CA TYR A 7 1.09 -6.52 1.96
C TYR A 7 2.56 -6.98 2.08
N PHE A 8 2.90 -7.85 3.04
CA PHE A 8 4.29 -8.26 3.29
C PHE A 8 4.59 -9.76 3.07
N THR A 9 3.58 -10.60 2.87
CA THR A 9 3.76 -12.06 2.68
C THR A 9 3.74 -12.55 1.23
N VAL A 10 3.55 -11.66 0.24
CA VAL A 10 3.30 -12.08 -1.17
C VAL A 10 4.55 -12.06 -2.07
N LYS A 11 5.76 -11.77 -1.57
CA LYS A 11 6.94 -11.62 -2.44
C LYS A 11 8.25 -12.17 -1.90
N ASP A 12 8.31 -13.48 -1.76
CA ASP A 12 9.51 -14.18 -1.32
C ASP A 12 9.98 -15.32 -2.22
N HIS A 13 9.90 -15.14 -3.54
CA HIS A 13 10.52 -16.05 -4.52
C HIS A 13 11.49 -15.33 -5.47
N PHE A 14 12.30 -14.40 -4.96
CA PHE A 14 13.31 -13.72 -5.77
C PHE A 14 14.72 -14.08 -5.30
N THR A 15 15.32 -15.07 -5.95
CA THR A 15 16.75 -15.40 -5.86
C THR A 15 17.56 -14.26 -6.48
N MET A 16 18.32 -13.49 -5.68
CA MET A 16 19.37 -12.60 -6.21
C MET A 16 20.72 -13.31 -6.14
N HIS A 17 21.19 -13.86 -7.25
CA HIS A 17 22.63 -14.01 -7.49
C HIS A 17 23.14 -12.72 -8.14
N CYS A 18 23.86 -11.90 -7.37
CA CYS A 18 24.56 -10.73 -7.90
C CYS A 18 25.98 -11.13 -8.31
N ALA A 19 26.20 -11.40 -9.59
CA ALA A 19 27.54 -11.38 -10.17
C ALA A 19 27.80 -9.97 -10.72
N ILE A 20 28.63 -9.19 -10.02
CA ILE A 20 29.09 -7.89 -10.50
C ILE A 20 30.39 -8.10 -11.27
N TYR A 21 30.35 -7.93 -12.59
CA TYR A 21 31.56 -7.66 -13.36
C TYR A 21 31.92 -6.19 -13.17
N SER A 22 33.09 -5.98 -12.58
CA SER A 22 33.79 -4.70 -12.47
C SER A 22 34.21 -4.19 -13.85
N GLN A 23 33.86 -2.95 -14.18
CA GLN A 23 34.75 -2.12 -15.00
C GLN A 23 35.01 -0.83 -14.24
N GLU A 24 36.14 -0.85 -13.53
CA GLU A 24 36.88 0.31 -13.07
C GLU A 24 37.53 1.00 -14.27
N SER A 25 37.46 2.32 -14.34
CA SER A 25 38.59 3.14 -14.81
C SER A 25 38.35 4.62 -14.53
N LEU A 26 39.39 5.25 -13.96
CA LEU A 26 39.64 6.69 -13.82
C LEU A 26 38.98 7.39 -12.61
N CYS A 27 39.49 7.09 -11.41
CA CYS A 27 40.27 8.03 -10.60
C CYS A 27 40.83 7.30 -9.36
N ASN A 28 42.15 7.32 -9.22
CA ASN A 28 42.97 6.58 -8.24
C ASN A 28 43.12 7.40 -6.91
N PRO A 29 43.78 6.91 -5.85
CA PRO A 29 43.10 6.39 -4.65
C PRO A 29 43.63 6.99 -3.33
N VAL A 30 42.77 7.31 -2.36
CA VAL A 30 43.15 7.27 -0.92
C VAL A 30 41.88 7.00 -0.10
N ILE A 31 41.68 5.75 0.32
CA ILE A 31 40.78 5.44 1.44
C ILE A 31 41.52 4.44 2.35
N PRO A 32 41.86 4.81 3.59
CA PRO A 32 42.39 3.86 4.55
C PRO A 32 41.25 3.00 5.13
N ASN A 33 41.57 1.74 5.39
CA ASN A 33 40.75 0.71 6.02
C ASN A 33 39.85 1.23 7.17
N PHE A 34 38.53 1.31 6.93
CA PHE A 34 37.55 1.50 7.98
C PHE A 34 37.06 0.13 8.48
N LYS A 35 37.73 -0.41 9.51
CA LYS A 35 37.24 -1.55 10.30
C LYS A 35 36.36 -1.16 11.50
N HIS A 36 36.00 0.11 11.67
CA HIS A 36 35.10 0.59 12.72
C HIS A 36 34.14 1.66 12.19
N GLY A 37 32.82 1.40 12.23
CA GLY A 37 31.82 2.46 12.12
C GLY A 37 30.69 2.27 11.09
N TYR A 38 29.99 1.14 11.09
CA TYR A 38 28.74 0.99 10.32
C TYR A 38 27.64 1.99 10.75
N ASN A 39 27.75 2.60 11.94
CA ASN A 39 26.85 3.67 12.44
C ASN A 39 26.96 5.02 11.71
N GLY A 40 27.87 5.17 10.74
CA GLY A 40 28.08 6.42 9.97
C GLY A 40 27.20 6.53 8.72
N ILE A 41 27.10 5.45 7.94
CA ILE A 41 26.46 5.46 6.60
C ILE A 41 24.93 5.59 6.71
N PHE A 42 24.31 5.00 7.74
CA PHE A 42 22.86 5.06 7.96
C PHE A 42 22.38 6.40 8.53
N ALA A 43 23.26 7.16 9.19
CA ALA A 43 22.97 8.52 9.66
C ALA A 43 23.14 9.58 8.56
N GLU A 44 23.86 9.26 7.49
CA GLU A 44 24.07 10.13 6.33
C GLU A 44 22.83 10.27 5.45
N ALA A 45 22.01 9.22 5.36
CA ALA A 45 20.72 9.24 4.65
C ALA A 45 19.73 10.28 5.22
N CYS A 46 20.01 10.84 6.40
CA CYS A 46 19.14 11.80 7.06
C CYS A 46 19.23 13.25 6.50
N LEU A 47 20.15 13.55 5.57
CA LEU A 47 20.60 14.92 5.36
C LEU A 47 20.71 15.31 3.88
N LEU A 48 19.81 16.18 3.38
CA LEU A 48 20.04 17.23 2.35
C LEU A 48 18.76 18.09 2.10
N GLU A 49 18.93 19.42 2.22
CA GLU A 49 18.19 20.61 1.69
C GLU A 49 16.66 20.80 1.93
N GLN A 50 16.06 22.00 2.15
CA GLN A 50 16.36 23.37 1.66
C GLN A 50 15.59 24.49 2.43
N HIS A 51 15.88 25.76 2.07
CA HIS A 51 15.53 27.08 2.66
C HIS A 51 14.09 27.64 2.40
N GLN A 52 13.72 28.65 3.23
CA GLN A 52 12.80 29.81 3.05
C GLN A 52 11.25 29.64 2.97
N PHE A 53 10.54 30.21 3.96
CA PHE A 53 9.70 31.44 3.92
C PHE A 53 8.88 31.53 5.24
N LEU A 54 8.85 32.71 5.89
CA LEU A 54 8.22 32.96 7.20
C LEU A 54 7.19 34.09 7.10
N SER A 55 6.00 33.86 7.67
CA SER A 55 5.10 34.89 8.22
C SER A 55 4.32 34.31 9.43
N PRO A 56 3.92 35.11 10.43
CA PRO A 56 3.80 34.63 11.81
C PRO A 56 2.37 34.53 12.35
N GLU A 57 2.03 33.38 12.96
CA GLU A 57 0.97 33.21 13.96
C GLU A 57 1.48 32.30 15.11
N LEU A 58 1.69 32.88 16.29
CA LEU A 58 2.78 32.52 17.22
C LEU A 58 2.73 31.15 17.95
N ASN A 59 1.67 30.34 17.86
CA ASN A 59 1.58 29.12 18.69
C ASN A 59 1.53 27.80 17.90
N THR A 60 0.92 27.80 16.71
CA THR A 60 1.03 26.70 15.74
C THR A 60 2.40 26.71 15.05
N HIS A 61 2.97 27.90 14.83
CA HIS A 61 4.23 28.09 14.14
C HIS A 61 5.42 27.41 14.83
N TRP A 62 5.46 27.41 16.17
CA TRP A 62 6.58 26.85 16.94
C TRP A 62 6.64 25.31 16.88
N TYR A 63 5.49 24.65 16.92
CA TYR A 63 5.40 23.20 16.72
C TYR A 63 5.90 22.80 15.33
N TRP A 64 5.46 23.54 14.30
CA TRP A 64 5.95 23.38 12.93
C TRP A 64 7.47 23.61 12.85
N ASP A 65 8.01 24.60 13.56
CA ASP A 65 9.44 24.88 13.58
C ASP A 65 10.25 23.78 14.25
N VAL A 66 9.79 23.16 15.33
CA VAL A 66 10.47 22.03 15.98
C VAL A 66 10.45 20.79 15.09
N SER A 67 9.28 20.42 14.54
CA SER A 67 9.16 19.28 13.64
C SER A 67 9.97 19.46 12.35
N LYS A 68 9.99 20.69 11.79
CA LYS A 68 10.87 21.04 10.66
C LYS A 68 12.36 20.99 11.04
N ARG A 69 12.75 21.55 12.19
CA ARG A 69 14.14 21.61 12.67
C ARG A 69 14.70 20.21 12.97
N MET A 70 13.85 19.30 13.42
CA MET A 70 14.18 17.90 13.72
C MET A 70 13.98 16.96 12.52
N SER A 71 13.41 17.46 11.42
CA SER A 71 13.05 16.65 10.24
C SER A 71 12.12 15.48 10.56
N LEU A 72 11.22 15.67 11.55
CA LEU A 72 10.24 14.66 11.93
C LEU A 72 9.21 14.45 10.81
N PRO A 73 8.71 13.23 10.63
CA PRO A 73 7.56 12.95 9.79
C PRO A 73 6.34 13.79 10.20
N MET A 74 5.53 14.19 9.21
CA MET A 74 4.49 15.20 9.38
C MET A 74 3.36 14.78 10.34
N ASP A 75 3.10 13.48 10.43
CA ASP A 75 2.00 12.92 11.24
C ASP A 75 2.42 12.63 12.69
N ILE A 76 3.71 12.78 13.01
CA ILE A 76 4.22 12.60 14.36
C ILE A 76 3.97 13.88 15.15
N ARG A 77 3.05 13.81 16.11
CA ARG A 77 2.85 14.83 17.15
C ARG A 77 3.51 14.43 18.45
N LEU A 78 4.57 15.16 18.83
CA LEU A 78 5.21 15.00 20.12
C LEU A 78 4.29 15.51 21.25
N PRO A 79 4.24 14.83 22.41
CA PRO A 79 3.49 15.29 23.56
C PRO A 79 3.94 16.68 24.04
N PRO A 80 3.04 17.52 24.56
CA PRO A 80 3.36 18.86 25.07
C PRO A 80 4.47 18.87 26.12
N GLU A 81 4.53 17.84 26.97
CA GLU A 81 5.53 17.70 28.04
C GLU A 81 6.94 17.51 27.47
N LEU A 82 7.05 16.80 26.35
CA LEU A 82 8.31 16.52 25.67
C LEU A 82 8.76 17.75 24.86
N LEU A 83 7.82 18.46 24.25
CA LEU A 83 8.06 19.77 23.63
C LEU A 83 8.57 20.80 24.66
N LYS A 84 8.03 20.80 25.88
CA LYS A 84 8.47 21.69 26.97
C LYS A 84 9.88 21.37 27.45
N LYS A 85 10.27 20.09 27.51
CA LYS A 85 11.66 19.69 27.78
C LYS A 85 12.60 20.18 26.67
N LEU A 86 12.23 20.00 25.40
CA LEU A 86 13.00 20.48 24.25
C LEU A 86 13.12 22.00 24.20
N GLN A 87 12.08 22.73 24.62
CA GLN A 87 12.12 24.20 24.78
C GLN A 87 13.11 24.65 25.85
N THR A 88 13.32 23.84 26.90
CA THR A 88 14.21 24.18 28.01
C THR A 88 15.68 23.92 27.66
N GLU A 89 15.95 22.98 26.75
CA GLU A 89 17.31 22.61 26.30
C GLU A 89 17.78 23.36 25.03
N CYS A 90 16.89 23.86 24.18
CA CYS A 90 17.23 24.58 22.95
C CYS A 90 17.31 26.11 23.15
N SER A 91 18.53 26.68 23.07
CA SER A 91 18.78 28.14 23.07
C SER A 91 18.16 28.88 21.84
N PRO A 92 18.05 30.24 21.86
CA PRO A 92 17.23 31.04 20.93
C PRO A 92 17.59 30.93 19.43
N PRO A 93 16.70 31.39 18.52
CA PRO A 93 16.62 30.98 17.13
C PRO A 93 17.50 31.84 16.22
N SER A 94 18.61 31.28 15.71
CA SER A 94 19.28 31.88 14.54
C SER A 94 20.09 30.92 13.68
N LYS A 95 20.33 29.67 14.11
CA LYS A 95 21.13 28.71 13.32
C LYS A 95 20.48 27.31 13.24
N PRO A 96 20.52 26.66 12.05
CA PRO A 96 20.18 25.24 11.91
C PRO A 96 21.07 24.40 12.84
N LEU A 97 20.50 23.39 13.49
CA LEU A 97 21.28 22.48 14.34
C LEU A 97 22.30 21.69 13.49
N SER A 98 23.51 21.55 14.03
CA SER A 98 24.56 20.73 13.42
C SER A 98 24.09 19.28 13.24
N ARG A 99 24.69 18.57 12.28
CA ARG A 99 24.36 17.16 11.97
C ARG A 99 24.43 16.26 13.20
N MET A 100 25.46 16.43 14.02
CA MET A 100 25.65 15.67 15.27
C MET A 100 24.62 16.04 16.34
N SER A 101 24.32 17.33 16.49
CA SER A 101 23.37 17.80 17.50
C SER A 101 21.94 17.32 17.22
N ARG A 102 21.50 17.30 15.96
CA ARG A 102 20.17 16.74 15.61
C ARG A 102 20.08 15.24 15.88
N ARG A 103 21.15 14.49 15.61
CA ARG A 103 21.21 13.05 15.88
C ARG A 103 21.14 12.77 17.38
N ALA A 104 21.89 13.51 18.17
CA ALA A 104 21.83 13.42 19.64
C ALA A 104 20.41 13.71 20.12
N SER A 105 19.83 14.85 19.73
CA SER A 105 18.48 15.23 20.16
C SER A 105 17.40 14.21 19.73
N LEU A 106 17.44 13.66 18.52
CA LEU A 106 16.47 12.64 18.09
C LEU A 106 16.62 11.33 18.90
N SER A 107 17.86 10.89 19.13
CA SER A 107 18.17 9.72 19.96
C SER A 107 17.80 9.93 21.43
N ASP A 108 17.95 11.15 21.95
CA ASP A 108 17.61 11.52 23.32
C ASP A 108 16.10 11.56 23.53
N ILE A 109 15.35 11.99 22.51
CA ILE A 109 13.89 11.88 22.46
C ILE A 109 13.45 10.42 22.24
N GLY A 110 14.34 9.56 21.76
CA GLY A 110 14.13 8.12 21.65
C GLY A 110 13.78 7.59 20.25
N PHE A 111 13.96 8.40 19.21
CA PHE A 111 13.95 7.92 17.82
C PHE A 111 15.15 7.00 17.55
N GLY A 112 14.96 5.99 16.72
CA GLY A 112 15.99 5.00 16.39
C GLY A 112 16.31 3.98 17.48
N LYS A 113 15.53 3.95 18.58
CA LYS A 113 15.67 2.97 19.68
C LYS A 113 14.49 2.02 19.69
N LEU A 114 14.75 0.71 19.71
CA LEU A 114 13.66 -0.29 19.77
C LEU A 114 12.80 -0.14 21.03
N GLU A 115 13.39 0.32 22.12
CA GLU A 115 12.74 0.50 23.41
C GLU A 115 11.59 1.53 23.40
N THR A 116 11.54 2.42 22.41
CA THR A 116 10.46 3.41 22.27
C THR A 116 9.25 2.91 21.49
N TYR A 117 9.27 1.65 21.05
CA TYR A 117 8.15 1.00 20.38
C TYR A 117 7.75 -0.28 21.11
N VAL A 118 6.45 -0.51 21.24
CA VAL A 118 5.88 -1.74 21.80
C VAL A 118 5.32 -2.57 20.65
N LYS A 119 5.80 -3.80 20.45
CA LYS A 119 5.20 -4.76 19.51
C LYS A 119 3.88 -5.28 20.12
N LEU A 120 2.76 -5.04 19.43
CA LEU A 120 1.42 -5.43 19.87
C LEU A 120 0.98 -6.78 19.29
N GLY A 121 1.34 -7.06 18.04
CA GLY A 121 0.96 -8.30 17.38
C GLY A 121 1.59 -8.45 16.01
N LYS A 122 1.83 -9.68 15.60
CA LYS A 122 2.35 -9.97 14.27
C LYS A 122 1.29 -9.69 13.21
N LEU A 123 1.67 -8.87 12.25
CA LEU A 123 0.85 -8.52 11.11
C LEU A 123 1.21 -9.33 9.87
N GLY A 124 2.41 -9.84 9.72
CA GLY A 124 2.80 -10.63 8.54
C GLY A 124 4.22 -11.18 8.70
N GLU A 125 4.56 -12.23 7.94
CA GLU A 125 5.93 -12.73 7.82
C GLU A 125 6.22 -13.08 6.38
N GLY A 126 7.27 -12.46 5.85
CA GLY A 126 7.96 -12.91 4.67
C GLY A 126 9.30 -13.56 5.02
N THR A 127 10.03 -14.00 4.00
CA THR A 127 11.31 -14.70 4.12
C THR A 127 12.39 -13.84 4.77
N TYR A 128 12.45 -12.55 4.41
CA TYR A 128 13.49 -11.64 4.89
C TYR A 128 13.01 -10.60 5.91
N ALA A 129 11.69 -10.43 6.04
CA ALA A 129 11.11 -9.42 6.92
C ALA A 129 9.87 -9.93 7.64
N THR A 130 9.74 -9.57 8.91
CA THR A 130 8.52 -9.80 9.70
C THR A 130 7.90 -8.47 10.06
N VAL A 131 6.58 -8.36 9.94
CA VAL A 131 5.90 -7.09 10.20
C VAL A 131 5.01 -7.22 11.42
N PHE A 132 5.11 -6.23 12.29
CA PHE A 132 4.35 -6.16 13.53
C PHE A 132 3.52 -4.89 13.57
N LYS A 133 2.32 -4.99 14.14
CA LYS A 133 1.59 -3.86 14.67
C LYS A 133 2.34 -3.43 15.91
N GLY A 134 2.68 -2.16 15.99
CA GLY A 134 3.32 -1.58 17.15
C GLY A 134 2.58 -0.35 17.66
N ARG A 135 3.08 0.18 18.76
CA ARG A 135 2.68 1.47 19.33
C ARG A 135 3.93 2.24 19.71
N SER A 136 4.01 3.51 19.30
CA SER A 136 5.07 4.40 19.78
C SER A 136 4.79 4.79 21.22
N LYS A 137 5.76 4.64 22.12
CA LYS A 137 5.69 5.14 23.51
C LYS A 137 5.82 6.66 23.59
N LEU A 138 6.24 7.31 22.50
CA LEU A 138 6.42 8.76 22.45
C LEU A 138 5.12 9.45 22.07
N THR A 139 4.46 8.97 21.02
CA THR A 139 3.25 9.61 20.48
C THR A 139 1.97 8.87 20.84
N GLU A 140 2.08 7.68 21.42
CA GLU A 140 0.97 6.74 21.63
C GLU A 140 0.28 6.27 20.34
N ASN A 141 0.77 6.69 19.17
CA ASN A 141 0.24 6.32 17.86
C ASN A 141 0.55 4.86 17.54
N LEU A 142 -0.39 4.22 16.84
CA LEU A 142 -0.15 2.92 16.21
C LEU A 142 0.84 3.07 15.06
N VAL A 143 1.71 2.08 14.91
CA VAL A 143 2.73 2.01 13.85
C VAL A 143 2.80 0.62 13.24
N ALA A 144 3.34 0.51 12.04
CA ALA A 144 3.74 -0.76 11.45
C ALA A 144 5.27 -0.89 11.49
N LEU A 145 5.75 -1.95 12.13
CA LEU A 145 7.18 -2.23 12.33
C LEU A 145 7.59 -3.32 11.35
N LYS A 146 8.26 -2.97 10.25
CA LYS A 146 8.81 -3.91 9.28
C LYS A 146 10.24 -4.25 9.68
N GLU A 147 10.42 -5.37 10.36
CA GLU A 147 11.69 -5.86 10.88
C GLU A 147 12.37 -6.77 9.85
N ILE A 148 13.42 -6.27 9.22
CA ILE A 148 14.25 -6.96 8.24
C ILE A 148 15.40 -7.63 8.98
N ARG A 149 15.57 -8.94 8.82
CA ARG A 149 16.68 -9.68 9.46
C ARG A 149 17.98 -9.35 8.75
N LEU A 150 19.05 -9.09 9.52
CA LEU A 150 20.38 -8.85 8.99
C LEU A 150 21.24 -10.10 9.18
N GLU A 151 21.93 -10.53 8.13
CA GLU A 151 22.98 -11.52 8.25
C GLU A 151 24.27 -10.85 8.76
N HIS A 152 25.00 -11.53 9.66
CA HIS A 152 26.06 -10.93 10.49
C HIS A 152 27.22 -10.31 9.69
N GLU A 153 27.40 -10.68 8.42
CA GLU A 153 28.53 -10.24 7.60
C GLU A 153 28.16 -9.22 6.51
N GLU A 154 26.88 -9.07 6.15
CA GLU A 154 26.47 -8.29 4.96
C GLU A 154 25.96 -6.87 5.27
N GLY A 155 25.78 -6.50 6.55
CA GLY A 155 25.17 -5.22 6.92
C GLY A 155 23.71 -5.11 6.46
N ALA A 156 23.16 -3.90 6.30
CA ALA A 156 21.79 -3.76 5.82
C ALA A 156 21.66 -4.06 4.33
N PRO A 157 20.62 -4.81 3.89
CA PRO A 157 20.41 -5.08 2.47
C PRO A 157 20.29 -3.81 1.64
N CYS A 158 20.90 -3.79 0.46
CA CYS A 158 20.82 -2.66 -0.49
C CYS A 158 19.37 -2.25 -0.83
N THR A 159 18.45 -3.22 -0.81
CA THR A 159 17.01 -3.00 -0.99
C THR A 159 16.42 -2.13 0.13
N ALA A 160 16.81 -2.36 1.37
CA ALA A 160 16.32 -1.61 2.53
C ALA A 160 16.90 -0.18 2.59
N ILE A 161 18.18 -0.01 2.29
CA ILE A 161 18.82 1.32 2.19
C ILE A 161 18.14 2.17 1.10
N ARG A 162 17.79 1.53 -0.02
CA ARG A 162 17.10 2.17 -1.14
C ARG A 162 15.67 2.55 -0.79
N GLU A 163 14.91 1.64 -0.17
CA GLU A 163 13.54 1.88 0.31
C GLU A 163 13.53 3.09 1.26
N VAL A 164 14.46 3.15 2.21
CA VAL A 164 14.66 4.28 3.12
C VAL A 164 14.95 5.59 2.37
N SER A 165 15.89 5.57 1.42
CA SER A 165 16.32 6.76 0.69
C SER A 165 15.23 7.31 -0.24
N LEU A 166 14.39 6.43 -0.80
CA LEU A 166 13.23 6.82 -1.61
C LEU A 166 12.12 7.40 -0.72
N LEU A 167 11.64 6.64 0.25
CA LEU A 167 10.48 7.00 1.07
C LEU A 167 10.71 8.28 1.90
N LYS A 168 11.94 8.53 2.34
CA LYS A 168 12.25 9.72 3.12
C LYS A 168 11.96 11.05 2.40
N ASN A 169 12.03 11.05 1.08
CA ASN A 169 11.77 12.25 0.26
C ASN A 169 10.33 12.29 -0.29
N LEU A 170 9.52 11.28 0.01
CA LEU A 170 8.11 11.22 -0.38
C LEU A 170 7.25 11.75 0.75
N LYS A 171 6.79 13.00 0.61
CA LYS A 171 5.90 13.67 1.55
C LYS A 171 4.59 13.98 0.83
N HIS A 172 3.65 13.04 0.90
CA HIS A 172 2.37 13.16 0.20
C HIS A 172 1.28 12.44 0.99
N ALA A 173 0.07 13.00 1.03
CA ALA A 173 -1.05 12.47 1.80
C ALA A 173 -1.48 11.06 1.37
N ASN A 174 -1.21 10.69 0.11
CA ASN A 174 -1.55 9.38 -0.46
C ASN A 174 -0.33 8.46 -0.64
N ILE A 175 0.73 8.65 0.14
CA ILE A 175 1.90 7.76 0.21
C ILE A 175 2.15 7.43 1.68
N VAL A 176 2.46 6.17 1.99
CA VAL A 176 2.75 5.74 3.36
C VAL A 176 3.97 6.46 3.92
N THR A 177 3.84 7.00 5.12
CA THR A 177 4.87 7.78 5.78
C THR A 177 5.81 6.87 6.55
N LEU A 178 7.10 6.93 6.21
CA LEU A 178 8.17 6.34 7.02
C LEU A 178 8.43 7.26 8.23
N HIS A 179 8.10 6.76 9.41
CA HIS A 179 8.21 7.48 10.67
C HIS A 179 9.61 7.48 11.27
N ASP A 180 10.25 6.31 11.28
CA ASP A 180 11.52 6.11 11.97
C ASP A 180 12.24 4.88 11.42
N ILE A 181 13.54 4.77 11.72
CA ILE A 181 14.38 3.65 11.33
C ILE A 181 15.19 3.23 12.54
N ILE A 182 15.06 1.97 12.93
CA ILE A 182 15.74 1.39 14.08
C ILE A 182 16.74 0.37 13.55
N HIS A 183 18.01 0.57 13.88
CA HIS A 183 19.06 -0.35 13.48
C HIS A 183 19.64 -1.04 14.71
N THR A 184 19.70 -2.36 14.65
CA THR A 184 20.38 -3.21 15.64
C THR A 184 21.35 -4.12 14.91
N ASP A 185 22.26 -4.76 15.64
CA ASP A 185 23.26 -5.68 15.06
C ASP A 185 22.63 -6.86 14.29
N ARG A 186 21.35 -7.18 14.56
CA ARG A 186 20.65 -8.36 14.00
C ARG A 186 19.48 -8.01 13.10
N SER A 187 19.06 -6.74 13.07
CA SER A 187 17.86 -6.35 12.34
C SER A 187 17.84 -4.86 11.97
N LEU A 188 17.16 -4.55 10.87
CA LEU A 188 16.77 -3.20 10.50
C LEU A 188 15.24 -3.11 10.56
N THR A 189 14.69 -2.28 11.43
CA THR A 189 13.25 -2.06 11.54
C THR A 189 12.86 -0.73 10.94
N LEU A 190 12.01 -0.77 9.91
CA LEU A 190 11.37 0.41 9.33
C LEU A 190 10.04 0.64 10.05
N VAL A 191 9.87 1.82 10.63
CA VAL A 191 8.66 2.21 11.36
C VAL A 191 7.80 3.04 10.44
N PHE A 192 6.62 2.56 10.08
CA PHE A 192 5.65 3.25 9.24
C PHE A 192 4.44 3.71 10.05
N GLU A 193 3.70 4.68 9.52
CA GLU A 193 2.32 4.87 9.94
C GLU A 193 1.49 3.58 9.79
N TYR A 194 0.54 3.37 10.68
CA TYR A 194 -0.36 2.22 10.64
C TYR A 194 -1.67 2.60 9.94
N LEU A 195 -2.14 1.75 9.03
CA LEU A 195 -3.44 1.83 8.39
C LEU A 195 -4.25 0.55 8.68
N ASP A 196 -5.56 0.68 8.78
CA ASP A 196 -6.43 -0.36 9.32
C ASP A 196 -6.60 -1.56 8.37
N SER A 197 -6.66 -1.27 7.08
CA SER A 197 -6.96 -2.22 6.01
C SER A 197 -6.11 -1.98 4.76
N ASP A 198 -6.11 -2.94 3.85
CA ASP A 198 -5.73 -2.74 2.45
C ASP A 198 -7.01 -2.72 1.60
N LEU A 199 -6.90 -2.37 0.32
CA LEU A 199 -8.04 -2.30 -0.59
C LEU A 199 -8.68 -3.67 -0.80
N LYS A 200 -7.91 -4.77 -0.78
CA LYS A 200 -8.47 -6.11 -0.95
C LYS A 200 -9.40 -6.46 0.21
N HIS A 201 -8.94 -6.23 1.43
CA HIS A 201 -9.71 -6.47 2.64
C HIS A 201 -10.90 -5.50 2.75
N TYR A 202 -10.74 -4.24 2.30
CA TYR A 202 -11.86 -3.30 2.22
C TYR A 202 -12.96 -3.82 1.28
N LEU A 203 -12.59 -4.32 0.10
CA LEU A 203 -13.51 -4.94 -0.86
C LEU A 203 -14.22 -6.16 -0.25
N ASP A 204 -13.48 -7.05 0.42
CA ASP A 204 -14.06 -8.23 1.06
C ASP A 204 -15.07 -7.82 2.17
N ASN A 205 -14.77 -6.77 2.94
CA ASN A 205 -15.64 -6.27 4.02
C ASN A 205 -16.93 -5.60 3.51
N CYS A 206 -16.90 -5.02 2.32
CA CYS A 206 -18.10 -4.53 1.64
C CYS A 206 -18.75 -5.58 0.73
N GLY A 207 -18.46 -6.88 0.94
CA GLY A 207 -19.09 -7.97 0.20
C GLY A 207 -18.81 -7.91 -1.30
N ASN A 208 -17.65 -7.36 -1.70
CA ASN A 208 -17.24 -7.09 -3.06
C ASN A 208 -18.14 -6.08 -3.81
N LEU A 209 -18.92 -5.27 -3.08
CA LEU A 209 -19.80 -4.26 -3.65
C LEU A 209 -19.58 -2.89 -2.98
N MET A 210 -18.55 -2.20 -3.44
CA MET A 210 -18.18 -0.84 -3.01
C MET A 210 -19.08 0.23 -3.66
N SER A 211 -19.42 1.30 -2.96
CA SER A 211 -20.11 2.46 -3.53
C SER A 211 -19.29 3.08 -4.67
N MET A 212 -19.91 3.37 -5.82
CA MET A 212 -19.21 4.01 -6.95
C MET A 212 -18.69 5.40 -6.61
N HIS A 213 -19.27 6.08 -5.62
CA HIS A 213 -18.72 7.32 -5.08
C HIS A 213 -17.38 7.08 -4.37
N ASN A 214 -17.29 6.03 -3.53
CA ASN A 214 -16.06 5.65 -2.86
C ASN A 214 -15.01 5.17 -3.87
N VAL A 215 -15.41 4.44 -4.92
CA VAL A 215 -14.53 4.09 -6.05
C VAL A 215 -13.91 5.36 -6.66
N LYS A 216 -14.70 6.41 -6.94
CA LYS A 216 -14.18 7.70 -7.43
C LYS A 216 -13.16 8.32 -6.47
N ILE A 217 -13.46 8.35 -5.16
CA ILE A 217 -12.55 8.92 -4.15
C ILE A 217 -11.24 8.12 -4.05
N PHE A 218 -11.29 6.79 -4.01
CA PHE A 218 -10.09 5.96 -3.95
C PHE A 218 -9.24 6.04 -5.22
N MET A 219 -9.89 6.06 -6.39
CA MET A 219 -9.19 6.29 -7.66
C MET A 219 -8.47 7.63 -7.71
N PHE A 220 -9.13 8.70 -7.24
CA PHE A 220 -8.52 10.02 -7.20
C PHE A 220 -7.28 10.02 -6.30
N GLN A 221 -7.39 9.44 -5.09
CA GLN A 221 -6.27 9.34 -4.14
C GLN A 221 -5.10 8.50 -4.70
N LEU A 222 -5.39 7.37 -5.35
CA LEU A 222 -4.39 6.53 -6.02
C LEU A 222 -3.64 7.31 -7.11
N LEU A 223 -4.37 7.96 -8.01
CA LEU A 223 -3.80 8.77 -9.09
C LEU A 223 -3.00 9.96 -8.55
N ARG A 224 -3.44 10.57 -7.45
CA ARG A 224 -2.75 11.69 -6.81
C ARG A 224 -1.39 11.26 -6.24
N GLY A 225 -1.35 10.14 -5.52
CA GLY A 225 -0.09 9.54 -5.06
C GLY A 225 0.84 9.16 -6.21
N LEU A 226 0.32 8.52 -7.27
CA LEU A 226 1.12 8.12 -8.43
C LEU A 226 1.66 9.31 -9.21
N SER A 227 0.85 10.36 -9.42
CA SER A 227 1.29 11.60 -10.07
C SER A 227 2.47 12.22 -9.33
N TYR A 228 2.40 12.26 -7.99
CA TYR A 228 3.50 12.74 -7.15
C TYR A 228 4.79 11.91 -7.32
N CYS A 229 4.68 10.58 -7.36
CA CYS A 229 5.79 9.67 -7.63
C CYS A 229 6.39 9.86 -9.02
N HIS A 230 5.55 9.91 -10.05
CA HIS A 230 5.94 10.03 -11.46
C HIS A 230 6.65 11.35 -11.75
N LYS A 231 6.19 12.47 -11.15
CA LYS A 231 6.88 13.77 -11.22
C LYS A 231 8.31 13.70 -10.68
N ARG A 232 8.55 12.86 -9.66
CA ARG A 232 9.85 12.59 -9.04
C ARG A 232 10.61 11.42 -9.67
N LYS A 233 10.17 10.96 -10.85
CA LYS A 233 10.78 9.88 -11.63
C LYS A 233 10.86 8.55 -10.87
N ILE A 234 9.90 8.31 -9.99
CA ILE A 234 9.74 7.07 -9.23
C ILE A 234 8.60 6.26 -9.84
N LEU A 235 8.90 5.01 -10.19
CA LEU A 235 7.93 4.03 -10.66
C LEU A 235 7.52 3.12 -9.51
N HIS A 236 6.24 2.76 -9.42
CA HIS A 236 5.76 1.86 -8.37
C HIS A 236 6.09 0.39 -8.69
N ARG A 237 5.78 -0.06 -9.93
CA ARG A 237 6.06 -1.40 -10.49
C ARG A 237 5.32 -2.59 -9.83
N ASP A 238 4.69 -2.40 -8.67
CA ASP A 238 3.87 -3.44 -8.03
C ASP A 238 2.52 -2.93 -7.54
N LEU A 239 1.77 -2.25 -8.41
CA LEU A 239 0.41 -1.85 -8.06
C LEU A 239 -0.49 -3.08 -7.99
N LYS A 240 -1.15 -3.24 -6.85
CA LYS A 240 -2.16 -4.26 -6.56
C LYS A 240 -2.97 -3.82 -5.33
N PRO A 241 -4.22 -4.28 -5.14
CA PRO A 241 -5.05 -3.90 -4.00
C PRO A 241 -4.39 -4.09 -2.63
N GLN A 242 -3.52 -5.08 -2.47
CA GLN A 242 -2.78 -5.34 -1.24
C GLN A 242 -1.73 -4.27 -0.90
N ASN A 243 -1.28 -3.50 -1.90
CA ASN A 243 -0.32 -2.39 -1.73
C ASN A 243 -1.01 -1.03 -1.62
N LEU A 244 -2.34 -1.00 -1.57
CA LEU A 244 -3.14 0.20 -1.38
C LEU A 244 -3.76 0.15 0.02
N LEU A 245 -3.15 0.86 0.96
CA LEU A 245 -3.58 0.85 2.35
C LEU A 245 -4.68 1.89 2.58
N ILE A 246 -5.67 1.56 3.41
CA ILE A 246 -6.85 2.38 3.71
C ILE A 246 -7.05 2.45 5.23
N ASN A 247 -7.22 3.65 5.76
CA ASN A 247 -7.56 3.85 7.17
C ASN A 247 -9.07 4.03 7.40
N ASP A 248 -9.48 4.08 8.66
CA ASP A 248 -10.88 4.23 9.06
C ASP A 248 -11.58 5.49 8.52
N LYS A 249 -10.82 6.53 8.13
CA LYS A 249 -11.36 7.76 7.54
C LYS A 249 -11.60 7.65 6.04
N GLY A 250 -11.08 6.60 5.39
CA GLY A 250 -11.10 6.45 3.94
C GLY A 250 -9.88 6.98 3.20
N GLU A 251 -8.80 7.30 3.91
CA GLU A 251 -7.57 7.78 3.27
C GLU A 251 -6.83 6.59 2.65
N LEU A 252 -6.66 6.64 1.33
CA LEU A 252 -5.90 5.64 0.58
C LEU A 252 -4.45 6.10 0.42
N LYS A 253 -3.51 5.24 0.81
CA LYS A 253 -2.07 5.49 0.70
C LYS A 253 -1.36 4.38 -0.07
N LEU A 254 -0.53 4.78 -1.03
CA LEU A 254 0.41 3.91 -1.72
C LEU A 254 1.44 3.37 -0.73
N ALA A 255 1.68 2.07 -0.79
CA ALA A 255 2.64 1.38 0.06
C ALA A 255 3.51 0.41 -0.77
N ASP A 256 4.55 -0.16 -0.16
CA ASP A 256 5.49 -1.11 -0.77
C ASP A 256 6.22 -0.59 -2.02
N PHE A 257 7.12 0.35 -1.78
CA PHE A 257 8.10 0.81 -2.76
C PHE A 257 9.32 -0.14 -2.86
N GLY A 258 9.24 -1.39 -2.38
CA GLY A 258 10.37 -2.34 -2.40
C GLY A 258 10.89 -2.64 -3.82
N LEU A 259 10.00 -2.58 -4.81
CA LEU A 259 10.34 -2.65 -6.24
C LEU A 259 10.43 -1.31 -6.94
N ALA A 260 10.21 -0.20 -6.22
CA ALA A 260 10.31 1.12 -6.81
C ALA A 260 11.77 1.40 -7.22
N ARG A 261 11.92 1.98 -8.41
CA ARG A 261 13.22 2.33 -9.00
C ARG A 261 13.12 3.71 -9.62
N ALA A 262 14.22 4.47 -9.51
CA ALA A 262 14.41 5.67 -10.32
C ALA A 262 14.52 5.26 -11.79
N LYS A 263 13.98 6.08 -12.69
CA LYS A 263 13.95 5.85 -14.16
C LYS A 263 15.33 5.54 -14.78
N SER A 264 16.44 5.91 -14.12
CA SER A 264 17.81 5.81 -14.62
C SER A 264 18.52 4.46 -14.41
N VAL A 265 17.90 3.46 -13.79
CA VAL A 265 18.55 2.16 -13.51
C VAL A 265 17.94 1.05 -14.40
N PRO A 266 18.67 0.55 -15.42
CA PRO A 266 18.24 -0.60 -16.22
C PRO A 266 18.16 -1.86 -15.36
N THR A 267 17.18 -2.73 -15.63
CA THR A 267 17.04 -4.04 -14.96
C THR A 267 17.12 -5.17 -15.97
N LYS A 268 18.11 -6.07 -15.81
CA LYS A 268 18.07 -7.41 -16.39
C LYS A 268 17.04 -8.25 -15.61
N THR A 269 16.34 -9.07 -16.38
CA THR A 269 15.28 -10.05 -16.08
C THR A 269 15.26 -10.64 -14.66
N TYR A 270 14.07 -10.65 -14.05
CA TYR A 270 13.76 -11.35 -12.80
C TYR A 270 13.08 -12.69 -13.08
N SER A 271 13.37 -13.71 -12.28
CA SER A 271 12.88 -15.10 -12.38
C SER A 271 11.34 -15.21 -12.26
N ASN A 272 10.78 -16.17 -13.01
CA ASN A 272 9.36 -16.20 -13.42
C ASN A 272 8.39 -16.98 -12.53
N GLU A 273 8.76 -17.38 -11.30
CA GLU A 273 7.91 -18.30 -10.55
C GLU A 273 7.51 -17.71 -9.19
N VAL A 274 6.19 -17.52 -9.03
CA VAL A 274 5.47 -16.98 -7.86
C VAL A 274 5.46 -15.45 -7.71
N VAL A 275 4.93 -14.75 -8.71
CA VAL A 275 4.55 -13.34 -8.59
C VAL A 275 3.18 -13.11 -9.21
N THR A 276 2.30 -12.37 -8.52
CA THR A 276 0.99 -11.97 -9.07
C THR A 276 1.18 -11.22 -10.40
N LEU A 277 0.62 -11.77 -11.47
CA LEU A 277 0.71 -11.22 -12.84
C LEU A 277 -0.42 -10.23 -13.17
N TRP A 278 -1.51 -10.25 -12.40
CA TRP A 278 -2.83 -9.70 -12.72
C TRP A 278 -2.91 -8.19 -13.03
N TYR A 279 -1.84 -7.47 -12.71
CA TYR A 279 -1.74 -6.01 -12.87
C TYR A 279 -0.56 -5.62 -13.78
N ARG A 280 0.11 -6.60 -14.39
CA ARG A 280 1.23 -6.35 -15.31
C ARG A 280 0.70 -6.04 -16.70
N PRO A 281 1.28 -5.04 -17.38
CA PRO A 281 0.83 -4.70 -18.72
C PRO A 281 1.36 -5.69 -19.77
N PRO A 282 0.66 -5.83 -20.92
CA PRO A 282 0.99 -6.81 -21.94
C PRO A 282 2.37 -6.57 -22.58
N ASP A 283 2.83 -5.32 -22.69
CA ASP A 283 4.17 -4.99 -23.19
C ASP A 283 5.27 -5.55 -22.28
N VAL A 284 5.11 -5.46 -20.96
CA VAL A 284 6.06 -6.05 -20.01
C VAL A 284 5.98 -7.58 -20.03
N LEU A 285 4.79 -8.16 -20.17
CA LEU A 285 4.60 -9.62 -20.27
C LEU A 285 5.19 -10.21 -21.56
N LEU A 286 5.26 -9.42 -22.64
CA LEU A 286 5.93 -9.76 -23.90
C LEU A 286 7.41 -9.35 -23.94
N GLY A 287 8.01 -8.98 -22.81
CA GLY A 287 9.46 -8.77 -22.70
C GLY A 287 9.95 -7.36 -23.01
N SER A 288 9.06 -6.35 -23.09
CA SER A 288 9.49 -4.95 -23.21
C SER A 288 10.43 -4.58 -22.06
N THR A 289 11.53 -3.92 -22.43
CA THR A 289 12.53 -3.40 -21.49
C THR A 289 12.34 -1.91 -21.19
N GLU A 290 11.34 -1.28 -21.82
CA GLU A 290 11.06 0.15 -21.66
C GLU A 290 10.33 0.45 -20.34
N TYR A 291 11.09 0.53 -19.24
CA TYR A 291 10.54 0.89 -17.94
C TYR A 291 10.17 2.38 -17.86
N SER A 292 8.88 2.67 -17.93
CA SER A 292 8.35 4.03 -17.93
C SER A 292 7.10 4.18 -17.05
N THR A 293 6.69 5.42 -16.78
CA THR A 293 5.53 5.74 -15.92
C THR A 293 4.20 5.12 -16.39
N PRO A 294 3.93 4.90 -17.69
CA PRO A 294 2.71 4.24 -18.15
C PRO A 294 2.56 2.75 -17.77
N ILE A 295 3.63 2.09 -17.29
CA ILE A 295 3.52 0.72 -16.75
C ILE A 295 2.58 0.70 -15.54
N ASP A 296 2.72 1.67 -14.64
CA ASP A 296 1.86 1.77 -13.47
C ASP A 296 0.39 2.04 -13.87
N MET A 297 0.17 2.76 -14.97
CA MET A 297 -1.16 3.18 -15.40
C MET A 297 -2.05 2.01 -15.86
N TRP A 298 -1.47 0.95 -16.40
CA TRP A 298 -2.21 -0.29 -16.69
C TRP A 298 -2.75 -0.94 -15.40
N GLY A 299 -1.90 -1.02 -14.37
CA GLY A 299 -2.29 -1.53 -13.06
C GLY A 299 -3.41 -0.69 -12.44
N VAL A 300 -3.38 0.64 -12.63
CA VAL A 300 -4.48 1.54 -12.23
C VAL A 300 -5.80 1.17 -12.92
N GLY A 301 -5.78 0.88 -14.23
CA GLY A 301 -6.96 0.43 -14.98
C GLY A 301 -7.52 -0.90 -14.43
N CYS A 302 -6.65 -1.86 -14.17
CA CYS A 302 -7.04 -3.15 -13.57
C CYS A 302 -7.67 -2.96 -12.17
N ILE A 303 -7.12 -2.06 -11.35
CA ILE A 303 -7.63 -1.75 -10.01
C ILE A 303 -8.97 -0.99 -10.08
N LEU A 304 -9.16 -0.08 -11.05
CA LEU A 304 -10.46 0.57 -11.30
C LEU A 304 -11.54 -0.47 -11.60
N PHE A 305 -11.24 -1.41 -12.50
CA PHE A 305 -12.15 -2.51 -12.82
C PHE A 305 -12.47 -3.35 -11.58
N GLU A 306 -11.47 -3.71 -10.78
CA GLU A 306 -11.65 -4.53 -9.59
C GLU A 306 -12.46 -3.83 -8.51
N MET A 307 -12.26 -2.53 -8.30
CA MET A 307 -13.09 -1.75 -7.36
C MET A 307 -14.54 -1.64 -7.83
N ALA A 308 -14.76 -1.50 -9.14
CA ALA A 308 -16.10 -1.38 -9.70
C ALA A 308 -16.86 -2.72 -9.71
N THR A 309 -16.17 -3.84 -9.90
CA THR A 309 -16.79 -5.18 -10.07
C THR A 309 -16.63 -6.11 -8.88
N GLY A 310 -15.70 -5.83 -7.97
CA GLY A 310 -15.36 -6.68 -6.84
C GLY A 310 -14.53 -7.92 -7.19
N ARG A 311 -14.06 -8.04 -8.43
CA ARG A 311 -13.25 -9.18 -8.91
C ARG A 311 -12.06 -8.70 -9.76
N PRO A 312 -10.93 -9.41 -9.75
CA PRO A 312 -9.78 -9.05 -10.58
C PRO A 312 -10.13 -9.10 -12.06
N MET A 313 -9.53 -8.21 -12.84
CA MET A 313 -9.77 -8.10 -14.29
C MET A 313 -9.16 -9.26 -15.08
N PHE A 314 -7.90 -9.59 -14.79
CA PHE A 314 -7.11 -10.61 -15.47
C PHE A 314 -6.44 -11.54 -14.45
N PRO A 315 -7.13 -12.59 -13.96
CA PRO A 315 -6.55 -13.49 -12.95
C PRO A 315 -5.74 -14.64 -13.56
N GLY A 316 -4.72 -14.36 -14.39
CA GLY A 316 -3.89 -15.40 -15.01
C GLY A 316 -2.86 -16.00 -14.05
N SER A 317 -2.59 -17.30 -14.21
CA SER A 317 -1.62 -18.05 -13.38
C SER A 317 -0.24 -18.16 -14.06
N THR A 318 -0.19 -17.97 -15.38
CA THR A 318 1.05 -17.98 -16.18
C THR A 318 1.09 -16.76 -17.10
N VAL A 319 2.27 -16.37 -17.59
CA VAL A 319 2.41 -15.25 -18.54
C VAL A 319 1.54 -15.45 -19.79
N LYS A 320 1.50 -16.68 -20.32
CA LYS A 320 0.66 -17.03 -21.48
C LYS A 320 -0.83 -16.89 -21.16
N GLU A 321 -1.27 -17.38 -20.00
CA GLU A 321 -2.67 -17.30 -19.58
C GLU A 321 -3.11 -15.86 -19.32
N GLU A 322 -2.26 -15.06 -18.68
CA GLU A 322 -2.48 -13.63 -18.44
C GLU A 322 -2.69 -12.88 -19.77
N LEU A 323 -1.77 -13.03 -20.72
CA LEU A 323 -1.90 -12.46 -22.07
C LEU A 323 -3.16 -12.95 -22.79
N HIS A 324 -3.49 -14.23 -22.65
CA HIS A 324 -4.71 -14.79 -23.23
C HIS A 324 -5.98 -14.12 -22.67
N LEU A 325 -6.05 -13.89 -21.35
CA LEU A 325 -7.18 -13.20 -20.72
C LEU A 325 -7.29 -11.74 -21.19
N ILE A 326 -6.15 -11.05 -21.30
CA ILE A 326 -6.09 -9.68 -21.85
C ILE A 326 -6.65 -9.65 -23.27
N PHE A 327 -6.11 -10.48 -24.18
CA PHE A 327 -6.50 -10.47 -25.59
C PHE A 327 -7.94 -10.96 -25.79
N ARG A 328 -8.42 -11.88 -24.97
CA ARG A 328 -9.82 -12.35 -25.02
C ARG A 328 -10.82 -11.22 -24.73
N LEU A 329 -10.48 -10.28 -23.85
CA LEU A 329 -11.33 -9.15 -23.49
C LEU A 329 -11.09 -7.95 -24.41
N MET A 330 -9.84 -7.56 -24.60
CA MET A 330 -9.43 -6.34 -25.30
C MET A 330 -9.22 -6.53 -26.81
N GLY A 331 -9.31 -7.78 -27.31
CA GLY A 331 -9.02 -8.15 -28.69
C GLY A 331 -7.54 -8.45 -28.92
N THR A 332 -7.25 -9.34 -29.85
CA THR A 332 -5.85 -9.69 -30.18
C THR A 332 -5.20 -8.52 -30.93
N PRO A 333 -4.03 -8.03 -30.49
CA PRO A 333 -3.41 -6.84 -31.07
C PRO A 333 -3.05 -7.06 -32.55
N THR A 334 -3.28 -6.01 -33.33
CA THR A 334 -2.87 -5.87 -34.74
C THR A 334 -1.86 -4.73 -34.87
N GLU A 335 -1.22 -4.59 -36.04
CA GLU A 335 -0.32 -3.46 -36.35
C GLU A 335 -1.00 -2.08 -36.24
N GLU A 336 -2.33 -2.02 -36.35
CA GLU A 336 -3.08 -0.78 -36.13
C GLU A 336 -3.19 -0.44 -34.63
N THR A 337 -3.51 -1.44 -33.81
CA THR A 337 -3.73 -1.24 -32.36
C THR A 337 -2.44 -1.24 -31.54
N TRP A 338 -1.39 -1.88 -32.06
CA TRP A 338 -0.07 -1.97 -31.44
C TRP A 338 1.00 -2.12 -32.53
N PRO A 339 1.52 -1.00 -33.05
CA PRO A 339 2.54 -1.02 -34.10
C PRO A 339 3.78 -1.81 -33.70
N GLY A 340 4.25 -2.69 -34.58
CA GLY A 340 5.42 -3.54 -34.38
C GLY A 340 5.14 -4.87 -33.66
N ILE A 341 3.91 -5.14 -33.21
CA ILE A 341 3.58 -6.39 -32.49
C ILE A 341 3.85 -7.66 -33.31
N THR A 342 3.69 -7.60 -34.64
CA THR A 342 3.94 -8.76 -35.52
C THR A 342 5.43 -9.12 -35.65
N THR A 343 6.33 -8.22 -35.21
CA THR A 343 7.78 -8.44 -35.17
C THR A 343 8.26 -9.09 -33.88
N SER A 344 7.45 -9.10 -32.81
CA SER A 344 7.80 -9.76 -31.55
C SER A 344 7.83 -11.28 -31.72
N GLU A 345 8.99 -11.89 -31.49
CA GLU A 345 9.16 -13.34 -31.53
C GLU A 345 8.35 -14.03 -30.43
N GLU A 346 8.33 -13.46 -29.23
CA GLU A 346 7.56 -13.96 -28.08
C GLU A 346 6.07 -14.01 -28.43
N PHE A 347 5.49 -12.92 -28.95
CA PHE A 347 4.08 -12.88 -29.34
C PHE A 347 3.73 -13.95 -30.38
N ARG A 348 4.56 -14.09 -31.43
CA ARG A 348 4.38 -15.08 -32.48
C ARG A 348 4.46 -16.51 -31.93
N SER A 349 5.37 -16.78 -31.00
CA SER A 349 5.58 -18.11 -30.42
C SER A 349 4.38 -18.63 -29.65
N TYR A 350 3.59 -17.74 -29.03
CA TYR A 350 2.44 -18.14 -28.22
C TYR A 350 1.23 -18.57 -29.04
N LEU A 351 1.15 -18.17 -30.31
CA LEU A 351 0.08 -18.53 -31.26
C LEU A 351 -1.33 -18.25 -30.70
N PHE A 352 -1.57 -17.03 -30.25
CA PHE A 352 -2.88 -16.64 -29.71
C PHE A 352 -3.97 -16.66 -30.81
N PRO A 353 -5.21 -17.10 -30.48
CA PRO A 353 -6.36 -16.94 -31.38
C PRO A 353 -6.64 -15.47 -31.68
N GLN A 354 -7.27 -15.17 -32.82
CA GLN A 354 -7.72 -13.83 -33.13
C GLN A 354 -9.04 -13.53 -32.40
N TYR A 355 -8.98 -12.72 -31.34
CA TYR A 355 -10.13 -12.26 -30.58
C TYR A 355 -10.60 -10.90 -31.07
N ARG A 356 -11.92 -10.70 -31.12
CA ARG A 356 -12.53 -9.38 -31.27
C ARG A 356 -12.66 -8.73 -29.89
N ALA A 357 -12.33 -7.44 -29.81
CA ALA A 357 -12.53 -6.65 -28.59
C ALA A 357 -13.99 -6.69 -28.13
N GLN A 358 -14.21 -6.92 -26.83
CA GLN A 358 -15.53 -6.93 -26.24
C GLN A 358 -15.85 -5.55 -25.63
N PRO A 359 -17.10 -5.06 -25.70
CA PRO A 359 -17.48 -3.82 -25.06
C PRO A 359 -17.30 -3.88 -23.54
N LEU A 360 -16.47 -2.99 -22.96
CA LEU A 360 -16.18 -2.99 -21.52
C LEU A 360 -17.42 -2.78 -20.64
N ILE A 361 -18.42 -2.02 -21.12
CA ILE A 361 -19.70 -1.82 -20.42
C ILE A 361 -20.39 -3.13 -20.02
N ASN A 362 -20.23 -4.21 -20.81
CA ASN A 362 -20.83 -5.51 -20.52
C ASN A 362 -20.14 -6.22 -19.34
N HIS A 363 -18.89 -5.85 -19.04
CA HIS A 363 -18.07 -6.46 -17.99
C HIS A 363 -18.03 -5.61 -16.71
N VAL A 364 -18.23 -4.30 -16.84
CA VAL A 364 -18.26 -3.34 -15.74
C VAL A 364 -19.45 -2.37 -15.89
N PRO A 365 -20.70 -2.87 -15.76
CA PRO A 365 -21.92 -2.09 -16.01
C PRO A 365 -22.18 -0.99 -14.97
N ARG A 366 -21.41 -0.97 -13.87
CA ARG A 366 -21.53 0.01 -12.79
C ARG A 366 -20.74 1.31 -13.05
N LEU A 367 -19.82 1.29 -14.02
CA LEU A 367 -19.14 2.52 -14.44
C LEU A 367 -20.06 3.32 -15.36
N ASP A 368 -20.07 4.63 -15.14
CA ASP A 368 -20.69 5.60 -16.04
C ASP A 368 -19.86 5.77 -17.32
N THR A 369 -20.36 6.54 -18.28
CA THR A 369 -19.67 6.80 -19.56
C THR A 369 -18.26 7.34 -19.35
N GLU A 370 -18.11 8.29 -18.41
CA GLU A 370 -16.82 8.89 -18.07
C GLU A 370 -15.87 7.88 -17.40
N GLY A 371 -16.40 6.96 -16.60
CA GLY A 371 -15.61 5.90 -15.97
C GLY A 371 -15.11 4.87 -16.98
N LEU A 372 -15.93 4.53 -17.97
CA LEU A 372 -15.54 3.66 -19.08
C LEU A 372 -14.51 4.32 -19.99
N ASP A 373 -14.64 5.61 -20.26
CA ASP A 373 -13.69 6.39 -21.04
C ASP A 373 -12.32 6.46 -20.35
N LEU A 374 -12.31 6.74 -19.03
CA LEU A 374 -11.09 6.70 -18.22
C LEU A 374 -10.46 5.30 -18.23
N LEU A 375 -11.26 4.24 -18.03
CA LEU A 375 -10.77 2.86 -18.03
C LEU A 375 -10.14 2.48 -19.38
N SER A 376 -10.78 2.87 -20.49
CA SER A 376 -10.28 2.61 -21.84
C SER A 376 -8.98 3.35 -22.12
N SER A 377 -8.85 4.58 -21.63
CA SER A 377 -7.64 5.40 -21.74
C SER A 377 -6.45 4.86 -20.93
N LEU A 378 -6.73 4.10 -19.86
CA LEU A 378 -5.71 3.44 -19.03
C LEU A 378 -5.21 2.12 -19.63
N LEU A 379 -6.09 1.39 -20.33
CA LEU A 379 -5.86 0.01 -20.81
C LEU A 379 -5.50 -0.06 -22.31
N LEU A 380 -4.64 0.85 -22.77
CA LEU A 380 -4.13 0.81 -24.15
C LEU A 380 -2.92 -0.12 -24.28
N TYR A 381 -2.80 -0.83 -25.41
CA TYR A 381 -1.61 -1.62 -25.73
C TYR A 381 -0.38 -0.74 -25.85
N GLU A 382 -0.47 0.28 -26.72
CA GLU A 382 0.59 1.26 -26.93
C GLU A 382 0.88 2.07 -25.65
N THR A 383 2.07 1.85 -25.11
CA THR A 383 2.49 2.38 -23.80
C THR A 383 2.52 3.91 -23.78
N ARG A 384 2.81 4.55 -24.92
CA ARG A 384 2.92 6.01 -25.05
C ARG A 384 1.58 6.73 -25.05
N GLU A 385 0.53 6.06 -25.52
CA GLU A 385 -0.81 6.64 -25.62
C GLU A 385 -1.62 6.50 -24.33
N ARG A 386 -1.19 5.65 -23.37
CA ARG A 386 -1.85 5.51 -22.07
C ARG A 386 -1.90 6.85 -21.34
N ILE A 387 -3.08 7.22 -20.85
CA ILE A 387 -3.28 8.45 -20.08
C ILE A 387 -2.37 8.49 -18.84
N SER A 388 -1.66 9.60 -18.64
CA SER A 388 -0.79 9.78 -17.47
C SER A 388 -1.61 9.97 -16.18
N ALA A 389 -1.01 9.72 -15.02
CA ALA A 389 -1.67 9.98 -13.73
C ALA A 389 -2.09 11.45 -13.58
N GLU A 390 -1.25 12.39 -14.03
CA GLU A 390 -1.55 13.82 -13.99
C GLU A 390 -2.70 14.21 -14.92
N ALA A 391 -2.77 13.64 -16.12
CA ALA A 391 -3.89 13.86 -17.03
C ALA A 391 -5.17 13.21 -16.50
N SER A 392 -5.08 12.02 -15.93
CA SER A 392 -6.22 11.29 -15.34
C SER A 392 -6.87 12.08 -14.20
N LEU A 393 -6.10 12.79 -13.38
CA LEU A 393 -6.64 13.64 -12.32
C LEU A 393 -7.55 14.77 -12.84
N ARG A 394 -7.42 15.17 -14.11
CA ARG A 394 -8.27 16.19 -14.75
C ARG A 394 -9.40 15.58 -15.58
N HIS A 395 -9.56 14.25 -15.54
CA HIS A 395 -10.58 13.55 -16.32
C HIS A 395 -11.99 13.92 -15.83
N PRO A 396 -12.99 14.09 -16.73
CA PRO A 396 -14.36 14.42 -16.35
C PRO A 396 -15.00 13.47 -15.33
N TYR A 397 -14.54 12.22 -15.27
CA TYR A 397 -14.94 11.22 -14.26
C TYR A 397 -14.85 11.75 -12.82
N PHE A 398 -13.91 12.66 -12.53
CA PHE A 398 -13.69 13.22 -11.20
C PHE A 398 -14.40 14.56 -10.94
N LYS A 399 -15.11 15.13 -11.93
CA LYS A 399 -15.75 16.45 -11.81
C LYS A 399 -16.72 16.56 -10.62
N SER A 400 -17.37 15.45 -10.25
CA SER A 400 -18.29 15.40 -9.11
C SER A 400 -17.61 15.57 -7.74
N LEU A 401 -16.27 15.51 -7.66
CA LEU A 401 -15.51 15.71 -6.42
C LEU A 401 -15.23 17.20 -6.14
N GLY A 402 -15.58 18.10 -7.07
CA GLY A 402 -15.42 19.54 -6.93
C GLY A 402 -14.03 20.04 -7.33
N GLU A 403 -13.95 21.29 -7.82
CA GLU A 403 -12.71 21.86 -8.36
C GLU A 403 -11.60 22.05 -7.30
N GLN A 404 -11.97 22.26 -6.03
CA GLN A 404 -11.02 22.51 -4.95
C GLN A 404 -10.06 21.34 -4.72
N ILE A 405 -10.49 20.11 -5.02
CA ILE A 405 -9.68 18.91 -4.83
C ILE A 405 -8.39 18.92 -5.67
N HIS A 406 -8.38 19.62 -6.81
CA HIS A 406 -7.22 19.74 -7.69
C HIS A 406 -6.18 20.76 -7.19
N THR A 407 -6.56 21.61 -6.24
CA THR A 407 -5.71 22.68 -5.68
C THR A 407 -5.10 22.31 -4.32
N LEU A 408 -5.43 21.14 -3.78
CA LEU A 408 -4.96 20.69 -2.48
C LEU A 408 -3.43 20.50 -2.45
N PRO A 409 -2.72 21.05 -1.44
CA PRO A 409 -1.30 20.78 -1.25
C PRO A 409 -1.00 19.29 -1.13
N ASP A 410 0.15 18.83 -1.65
CA ASP A 410 0.60 17.42 -1.64
C ASP A 410 0.38 16.69 -0.29
N THR A 411 0.55 17.40 0.83
CA THR A 411 0.44 16.86 2.20
C THR A 411 -0.97 16.91 2.80
N SER A 412 -1.93 17.55 2.14
CA SER A 412 -3.30 17.67 2.63
C SER A 412 -4.16 16.48 2.19
N SER A 413 -4.95 15.96 3.12
CA SER A 413 -5.94 14.91 2.85
C SER A 413 -7.07 15.44 1.97
N VAL A 414 -7.61 14.61 1.08
CA VAL A 414 -8.81 14.98 0.29
C VAL A 414 -10.03 15.23 1.18
N PHE A 415 -10.08 14.61 2.36
CA PHE A 415 -11.15 14.78 3.34
C PHE A 415 -11.02 16.07 4.17
N SER A 416 -10.01 16.93 3.90
CA SER A 416 -10.03 18.31 4.43
C SER A 416 -11.11 19.16 3.78
N LEU A 417 -11.59 18.76 2.60
CA LEU A 417 -12.72 19.35 1.90
C LEU A 417 -14.02 18.77 2.44
N ARG A 418 -14.97 19.63 2.81
CA ARG A 418 -16.23 19.18 3.44
C ARG A 418 -17.13 18.43 2.47
N GLU A 419 -17.01 18.73 1.19
CA GLU A 419 -17.73 18.12 0.08
C GLU A 419 -17.26 16.70 -0.25
N VAL A 420 -16.04 16.31 0.17
CA VAL A 420 -15.50 14.97 -0.06
C VAL A 420 -15.72 14.12 1.18
N GLN A 421 -16.69 13.20 1.12
CA GLN A 421 -17.00 12.28 2.22
C GLN A 421 -17.28 10.89 1.67
N LEU A 422 -16.87 9.85 2.39
CA LEU A 422 -17.24 8.49 2.04
C LEU A 422 -18.75 8.29 2.19
N GLN A 423 -19.31 7.49 1.29
CA GLN A 423 -20.67 6.98 1.39
C GLN A 423 -20.67 5.59 2.02
N LYS A 424 -21.80 5.19 2.59
CA LYS A 424 -21.97 3.83 3.09
C LYS A 424 -21.94 2.85 1.92
N ASP A 425 -21.07 1.84 1.99
CA ASP A 425 -21.04 0.81 0.95
C ASP A 425 -22.30 -0.07 1.00
N PRO A 426 -22.92 -0.35 -0.15
CA PRO A 426 -24.16 -1.13 -0.21
C PRO A 426 -23.96 -2.59 0.21
N GLY A 427 -22.77 -3.17 -0.01
CA GLY A 427 -22.47 -4.54 0.42
C GLY A 427 -21.91 -4.64 1.84
N HIS A 428 -21.83 -3.53 2.60
CA HIS A 428 -21.41 -3.56 3.99
C HIS A 428 -22.40 -4.39 4.81
N ARG A 429 -21.98 -5.60 5.19
CA ARG A 429 -22.74 -6.43 6.13
C ARG A 429 -22.61 -5.79 7.50
N ALA A 430 -23.59 -4.96 7.86
CA ALA A 430 -23.81 -4.65 9.27
C ALA A 430 -23.88 -6.00 10.01
N SER A 431 -23.22 -6.12 11.14
CA SER A 431 -23.14 -7.30 12.02
C SER A 431 -24.50 -7.68 12.65
N VAL A 432 -25.59 -7.62 11.88
CA VAL A 432 -26.97 -7.90 12.30
C VAL A 432 -27.18 -9.40 12.58
N PHE A 433 -26.21 -10.26 12.27
CA PHE A 433 -26.27 -11.71 12.57
C PHE A 433 -25.21 -12.22 13.56
N GLN A 434 -24.65 -11.37 14.43
CA GLN A 434 -23.75 -11.85 15.49
C GLN A 434 -24.22 -11.64 16.94
N GLN A 435 -25.49 -11.30 17.16
CA GLN A 435 -26.14 -11.51 18.46
C GLN A 435 -27.60 -11.95 18.31
N ALA A 436 -27.79 -13.27 18.23
CA ALA A 436 -28.98 -13.92 18.76
C ALA A 436 -28.61 -15.32 19.31
N GLY A 437 -27.52 -15.37 20.09
CA GLY A 437 -27.38 -16.41 21.10
C GLY A 437 -28.44 -16.16 22.18
N ARG A 438 -29.66 -16.65 21.94
CA ARG A 438 -30.74 -16.62 22.94
C ARG A 438 -30.21 -17.23 24.23
N ALA A 439 -30.15 -16.41 25.28
CA ALA A 439 -30.22 -16.90 26.63
C ALA A 439 -31.48 -17.76 26.73
N LEU A 440 -31.31 -19.07 26.96
CA LEU A 440 -32.39 -19.94 27.40
C LEU A 440 -32.78 -19.48 28.80
N GLN A 441 -33.82 -18.64 28.90
CA GLN A 441 -34.56 -18.52 30.15
C GLN A 441 -35.35 -19.83 30.36
N PRO A 442 -35.38 -20.38 31.58
CA PRO A 442 -36.12 -21.60 31.86
C PRO A 442 -37.63 -21.36 31.66
N LEU A 443 -38.26 -22.25 30.90
CA LEU A 443 -39.71 -22.29 30.73
C LEU A 443 -40.38 -22.50 32.10
N ASN A 444 -41.07 -21.46 32.57
CA ASN A 444 -42.04 -21.56 33.66
C ASN A 444 -43.24 -22.38 33.16
N PHE A 445 -43.45 -23.56 33.72
CA PHE A 445 -44.68 -24.32 33.57
C PHE A 445 -45.80 -23.71 34.44
N PRO A 446 -47.05 -23.64 33.97
CA PRO A 446 -48.19 -23.27 34.82
C PRO A 446 -48.53 -24.40 35.81
N PRO A 447 -49.05 -24.08 37.02
CA PRO A 447 -49.35 -25.07 38.03
C PRO A 447 -50.61 -25.87 37.69
N ALA A 448 -50.51 -27.20 37.71
CA ALA A 448 -51.65 -28.10 37.65
C ALA A 448 -52.29 -28.20 39.04
N LEU A 449 -53.59 -27.91 39.11
CA LEU A 449 -54.43 -28.07 40.30
C LEU A 449 -54.74 -29.56 40.52
N GLU A 450 -54.65 -29.94 41.80
CA GLU A 450 -55.05 -31.23 42.37
C GLU A 450 -56.56 -31.48 42.16
N HIS A 451 -56.93 -32.73 41.85
CA HIS A 451 -57.90 -33.48 42.67
C HIS A 451 -58.01 -34.97 42.25
N ASN A 452 -57.74 -35.82 43.24
CA ASN A 452 -58.41 -37.06 43.64
C ASN A 452 -58.72 -38.21 42.65
N GLU A 453 -58.05 -39.33 42.98
CA GLU A 453 -58.62 -40.63 43.40
C GLU A 453 -58.77 -41.79 42.40
N TYR A 454 -58.38 -42.96 42.95
CA TYR A 454 -58.58 -44.37 42.57
C TYR A 454 -57.61 -45.09 41.58
N LEU A 455 -56.73 -45.87 42.22
CA LEU A 455 -56.04 -47.13 41.84
C LEU A 455 -56.92 -48.17 41.08
N PRO A 456 -56.39 -49.35 40.68
CA PRO A 456 -55.10 -49.69 40.05
C PRO A 456 -55.25 -50.72 38.89
N GLY A 457 -54.15 -51.03 38.18
CA GLY A 457 -53.93 -52.43 37.76
C GLY A 457 -53.30 -52.70 36.39
N ILE A 458 -52.13 -53.36 36.45
CA ILE A 458 -51.78 -54.58 35.71
C ILE A 458 -51.15 -54.46 34.30
N ILE A 459 -49.82 -54.71 34.31
CA ILE A 459 -49.01 -55.72 33.58
C ILE A 459 -49.00 -55.76 32.04
N SER A 460 -47.74 -55.73 31.54
CA SER A 460 -47.19 -56.31 30.29
C SER A 460 -47.65 -55.70 28.96
N GLY A 461 -46.81 -55.50 27.97
CA GLY A 461 -45.43 -55.93 27.74
C GLY A 461 -45.27 -56.18 26.24
N ARG A 462 -44.04 -55.98 25.72
CA ARG A 462 -43.56 -56.45 24.40
C ARG A 462 -44.34 -55.83 23.20
N THR A 463 -43.79 -55.52 22.05
CA THR A 463 -42.57 -55.94 21.34
C THR A 463 -42.45 -55.05 20.09
N GLY A 464 -41.21 -54.91 19.62
CA GLY A 464 -40.90 -54.84 18.20
C GLY A 464 -40.79 -53.41 17.65
N GLU A 465 -39.61 -53.00 17.17
CA GLU A 465 -39.12 -53.34 15.82
C GLU A 465 -40.05 -52.73 14.75
N ASN A 466 -39.60 -51.93 13.79
CA ASN A 466 -38.33 -51.90 13.10
C ASN A 466 -38.35 -50.69 12.13
N VAL A 467 -37.16 -50.16 11.78
CA VAL A 467 -36.75 -49.77 10.41
C VAL A 467 -37.57 -48.61 9.78
N LEU A 468 -37.05 -47.41 9.56
CA LEU A 468 -35.80 -46.96 8.92
C LEU A 468 -35.49 -45.52 9.33
#